data_AF-A0A952M4G6-F1
#
_entry.id   AF-A0A952M4G6-F1
#
_cell.length_a   1.000
_cell.length_b   1.000
_cell.length_c   1.000
_cell.angle_alpha   90.00
_cell.angle_beta   90.00
_cell.angle_gamma   90.00
#
_symmetry.space_group_name_H-M   'P 1'
#
loop_
_entity.id
_entity.type
_entity.pdbx_description
1 polymer ?
#
loop_
_entity_poly.entity_id
_entity_poly.type
_entity_poly.pdbx_seq_one_letter_code
_entity_poly.pdbx_strand_id
1 'polypeptide(L)'
;MNQFGGNWTKIKIEILVEYAKAYLNIMKNRKFYKLMYFDGFAGSGFIVKETRIDVDVTVGAAIRIIEIENPRSFDSYYFVEKKPENFKLLEASTKKDFL
;
A
#
# COMPACT_ATOMS: atom_id res chain seq x y z
N MET A 1 -24.66 -1.70 -18.65
CA MET A 1 -23.35 -1.03 -18.54
C MET A 1 -22.65 -1.56 -17.30
N ASN A 2 -21.62 -2.36 -17.48
CA ASN A 2 -20.86 -3.00 -16.41
C ASN A 2 -19.76 -2.02 -15.92
N GLN A 3 -20.09 -1.13 -14.97
CA GLN A 3 -19.08 -0.37 -14.22
C GLN A 3 -18.42 -1.27 -13.18
N PHE A 4 -17.70 -2.30 -13.63
CA PHE A 4 -16.87 -3.13 -12.77
C PHE A 4 -15.48 -2.50 -12.65
N GLY A 5 -15.02 -2.24 -11.42
CA GLY A 5 -13.61 -1.96 -11.12
C GLY A 5 -13.28 -0.58 -10.53
N GLY A 6 -14.23 0.37 -10.54
CA GLY A 6 -13.99 1.72 -10.02
C GLY A 6 -13.83 1.76 -8.49
N ASN A 7 -14.89 1.36 -7.77
CA ASN A 7 -14.94 1.48 -6.31
C ASN A 7 -14.25 0.31 -5.58
N TRP A 8 -14.21 -0.86 -6.22
CA TRP A 8 -13.71 -2.10 -5.61
C TRP A 8 -12.25 -2.01 -5.19
N THR A 9 -11.42 -1.32 -5.97
CA THR A 9 -9.99 -1.16 -5.66
C THR A 9 -9.77 -0.33 -4.41
N LYS A 10 -10.54 0.76 -4.24
CA LYS A 10 -10.49 1.59 -3.03
C LYS A 10 -10.94 0.80 -1.80
N ILE A 11 -12.06 0.08 -1.92
CA ILE A 11 -12.60 -0.77 -0.84
C ILE A 11 -11.59 -1.84 -0.43
N LYS A 12 -10.93 -2.50 -1.39
CA LYS A 12 -9.89 -3.50 -1.10
C LYS A 12 -8.72 -2.91 -0.30
N ILE A 13 -8.27 -1.72 -0.67
CA ILE A 13 -7.19 -1.02 0.03
C ILE A 13 -7.64 -0.62 1.45
N GLU A 14 -8.86 -0.12 1.60
CA GLU A 14 -9.42 0.22 2.91
C GLU A 14 -9.49 -1.00 3.84
N ILE A 15 -10.03 -2.12 3.35
CA ILE A 15 -10.09 -3.38 4.11
C ILE A 15 -8.69 -3.84 4.52
N LEU A 16 -7.72 -3.78 3.61
CA LEU A 16 -6.32 -4.13 3.87
C LEU A 16 -5.72 -3.26 4.99
N VAL A 17 -5.90 -1.94 4.91
CA VAL A 17 -5.38 -0.98 5.89
C VAL A 17 -6.00 -1.22 7.27
N GLU A 18 -7.31 -1.44 7.35
CA GLU A 18 -7.99 -1.71 8.62
C GLU A 18 -7.55 -3.04 9.23
N TYR A 19 -7.36 -4.08 8.40
CA TYR A 19 -6.81 -5.36 8.87
C TYR A 19 -5.38 -5.20 9.38
N ALA A 20 -4.53 -4.45 8.67
CA ALA A 20 -3.16 -4.19 9.09
C ALA A 20 -3.11 -3.42 10.42
N LYS A 21 -3.94 -2.38 10.61
CA LYS A 21 -4.06 -1.65 11.88
C LYS A 21 -4.49 -2.56 13.02
N ALA A 22 -5.46 -3.44 12.80
CA ALA A 22 -5.91 -4.39 13.80
C ALA A 22 -4.79 -5.36 14.22
N TYR A 23 -4.04 -5.89 13.24
CA TYR A 23 -2.86 -6.72 13.50
C TYR A 23 -1.78 -5.96 14.28
N LEU A 24 -1.42 -4.75 13.83
CA LEU A 24 -0.41 -3.91 14.48
C LEU A 24 -0.83 -3.51 15.91
N ASN A 25 -2.12 -3.33 16.17
CA ASN A 25 -2.65 -3.11 17.52
C ASN A 25 -2.43 -4.32 18.44
N ILE A 26 -2.62 -5.54 17.94
CA ILE A 26 -2.31 -6.77 18.69
C ILE A 26 -0.81 -6.88 18.96
N MET A 27 0.02 -6.45 17.99
CA MET A 27 1.48 -6.54 18.06
C MET A 27 2.16 -5.37 18.79
N LYS A 28 1.43 -4.31 19.18
CA LYS A 28 2.01 -3.06 19.71
C LYS A 28 2.90 -3.26 20.93
N ASN A 29 2.51 -4.17 21.83
CA ASN A 29 3.27 -4.49 23.04
C ASN A 29 4.14 -5.76 22.92
N ARG A 30 4.19 -6.38 21.73
CA ARG A 30 4.92 -7.63 21.48
C ARG A 30 6.29 -7.36 20.86
N LYS A 31 7.15 -6.67 21.62
CA LYS A 31 8.45 -6.14 21.14
C LYS A 31 9.48 -7.21 20.74
N PHE A 32 9.29 -8.46 21.14
CA PHE A 32 10.17 -9.58 20.77
C PHE A 32 10.05 -10.00 19.30
N TYR A 33 8.96 -9.64 18.62
CA TYR A 33 8.75 -9.98 17.22
C TYR A 33 9.10 -8.81 16.31
N LYS A 34 9.80 -9.12 15.22
CA LYS A 34 9.99 -8.22 14.08
C LYS A 34 8.87 -8.43 13.08
N LEU A 35 8.21 -7.35 12.69
CA LEU A 35 7.06 -7.38 11.79
C LEU A 35 7.52 -7.00 10.38
N MET A 36 7.12 -7.80 9.40
CA MET A 36 7.37 -7.53 7.99
C MET A 36 6.04 -7.45 7.26
N TYR A 37 5.86 -6.40 6.46
CA TYR A 37 4.83 -6.39 5.44
C TYR A 37 5.42 -6.85 4.10
N PHE A 38 4.77 -7.82 3.47
CA PHE A 38 5.17 -8.35 2.17
C PHE A 38 4.02 -8.18 1.18
N ASP A 39 4.28 -7.52 0.05
CA ASP A 39 3.35 -7.41 -1.07
C ASP A 39 4.02 -7.95 -2.33
N GLY A 40 3.51 -9.09 -2.81
CA GLY A 40 4.00 -9.76 -4.02
C GLY A 40 3.60 -9.06 -5.32
N PHE A 41 2.69 -8.08 -5.27
CA PHE A 41 2.11 -7.40 -6.42
C PHE A 41 1.87 -5.91 -6.14
N ALA A 42 2.90 -5.22 -5.64
CA ALA A 42 2.78 -3.86 -5.12
C ALA A 42 2.41 -2.81 -6.19
N GLY A 43 2.57 -3.14 -7.47
CA GLY A 43 2.27 -2.22 -8.56
C GLY A 43 3.28 -1.06 -8.60
N SER A 44 2.82 0.10 -9.05
CA SER A 44 3.59 1.34 -9.08
C SER A 44 3.49 2.18 -7.80
N GLY A 45 2.79 1.69 -6.76
CA GLY A 45 2.45 2.47 -5.57
C GLY A 45 1.26 3.43 -5.75
N PHE A 46 0.82 3.68 -6.99
CA PHE A 46 -0.34 4.51 -7.31
C PHE A 46 -1.27 3.80 -8.30
N ILE A 47 -2.53 4.22 -8.32
CA ILE A 47 -3.54 3.72 -9.24
C ILE A 47 -4.06 4.91 -10.02
N VAL A 48 -3.58 5.05 -11.26
CA VAL A 48 -4.00 6.11 -12.17
C VAL A 48 -5.17 5.60 -13.00
N LYS A 49 -6.32 6.26 -12.91
CA LYS A 49 -7.46 6.07 -13.81
C LYS A 49 -7.58 7.29 -14.69
N GLU A 50 -7.15 7.15 -15.93
CA GLU A 50 -7.43 8.15 -16.95
C GLU A 50 -8.85 7.96 -17.47
N THR A 51 -9.69 8.97 -17.26
CA THR A 51 -10.95 9.12 -17.98
C THR A 51 -10.77 10.19 -19.07
N ARG A 52 -11.70 10.26 -20.04
CA ARG A 52 -11.64 11.29 -21.11
C ARG A 52 -11.73 12.73 -20.59
N ILE A 53 -12.03 12.93 -19.31
CA ILE A 53 -12.37 14.22 -18.69
C ILE A 53 -11.45 14.53 -17.50
N ASP A 54 -10.96 13.51 -16.79
CA ASP A 54 -10.15 13.69 -15.57
C ASP A 54 -9.21 12.51 -15.28
N VAL A 55 -8.15 12.76 -14.51
CA VAL A 55 -7.18 11.78 -14.03
C VAL A 55 -7.39 11.56 -12.53
N ASP A 56 -8.01 10.44 -12.16
CA ASP A 56 -8.18 10.04 -10.76
C ASP A 56 -6.94 9.24 -10.32
N VAL A 57 -6.15 9.81 -9.41
CA VAL A 57 -4.98 9.16 -8.81
C VAL A 57 -5.32 8.69 -7.41
N THR A 58 -5.47 7.39 -7.24
CA THR A 58 -5.66 6.75 -5.93
C THR A 58 -4.31 6.25 -5.39
N VAL A 59 -4.02 6.53 -4.12
CA VAL A 59 -2.83 6.00 -3.42
C VAL A 59 -2.96 4.48 -3.28
N GLY A 60 -1.94 3.74 -3.70
CA GLY A 60 -1.91 2.28 -3.68
C GLY A 60 -1.65 1.68 -2.30
N ALA A 61 -1.79 0.36 -2.20
CA ALA A 61 -1.65 -0.38 -0.94
C ALA A 61 -0.29 -0.19 -0.26
N ALA A 62 0.81 -0.25 -1.02
CA ALA A 62 2.17 -0.13 -0.49
C ALA A 62 2.37 1.16 0.33
N ILE A 63 1.98 2.31 -0.24
CA ILE A 63 2.09 3.61 0.42
C ILE A 63 1.15 3.68 1.64
N ARG A 64 -0.11 3.26 1.47
CA ARG A 64 -1.11 3.28 2.55
C ARG A 64 -0.72 2.43 3.76
N ILE A 65 0.08 1.39 3.56
CA ILE A 65 0.60 0.54 4.63
C ILE A 65 1.81 1.19 5.33
N ILE A 66 2.69 1.88 4.59
CA ILE A 66 3.81 2.64 5.16
C ILE A 66 3.31 3.76 6.08
N GLU A 67 2.23 4.45 5.68
CA GLU A 67 1.62 5.56 6.43
C GLU A 67 1.00 5.14 7.79
N ILE A 68 0.96 3.86 8.14
CA ILE A 68 0.42 3.40 9.42
C ILE A 68 1.47 3.61 10.53
N GLU A 69 1.36 4.76 11.21
CA GLU A 69 2.23 5.09 12.36
C GLU A 69 1.63 4.64 13.71
N ASN A 70 0.31 4.71 13.86
CA ASN A 70 -0.43 4.39 15.07
C ASN A 70 -1.27 3.12 14.84
N PRO A 71 -1.20 2.08 15.70
CA PRO A 71 -0.51 2.00 17.00
C PRO A 71 0.97 1.61 16.97
N ARG A 72 1.47 1.18 15.82
CA ARG A 72 2.89 1.08 15.46
C ARG A 72 2.97 0.77 13.97
N SER A 73 4.14 0.99 13.38
CA SER A 73 4.48 0.54 12.02
C SER A 73 5.04 -0.89 11.98
N PHE A 74 5.18 -1.42 10.77
CA PHE A 74 6.00 -2.61 10.51
C PHE A 74 7.49 -2.28 10.63
N ASP A 75 8.32 -3.25 11.02
CA ASP A 75 9.77 -3.08 11.11
C ASP A 75 10.45 -3.11 9.72
N SER A 76 9.82 -3.75 8.74
CA SER A 76 10.33 -3.85 7.37
C SER A 76 9.21 -4.01 6.36
N TYR A 77 9.46 -3.54 5.14
CA TYR A 77 8.54 -3.62 4.02
C TYR A 77 9.26 -4.26 2.84
N TYR A 78 8.62 -5.24 2.20
CA TYR A 78 9.15 -5.92 1.03
C TYR A 78 8.10 -5.90 -0.07
N PHE A 79 8.37 -5.11 -1.11
CA PHE A 79 7.47 -4.92 -2.24
C PHE A 79 8.06 -5.54 -3.51
N VAL A 80 7.24 -6.30 -4.23
CA VAL A 80 7.61 -6.94 -5.49
C VAL A 80 6.85 -6.29 -6.64
N GLU A 81 7.59 -5.85 -7.66
CA GLU A 81 7.05 -5.42 -8.95
C GLU A 81 8.01 -5.87 -10.05
N LYS A 82 7.45 -6.52 -11.07
CA LYS A 82 8.18 -7.12 -12.19
C LYS A 82 8.43 -6.12 -13.32
N LYS A 83 7.51 -5.16 -13.52
CA LYS A 83 7.62 -4.17 -14.59
C LYS A 83 8.60 -3.06 -14.17
N PRO A 84 9.72 -2.85 -14.89
CA PRO A 84 10.73 -1.88 -14.49
C PRO A 84 10.21 -0.44 -14.35
N GLU A 85 9.24 -0.03 -15.17
CA GLU A 85 8.63 1.30 -15.10
C GLU A 85 7.83 1.49 -13.81
N ASN A 86 6.96 0.53 -13.48
CA ASN A 86 6.22 0.54 -12.21
C ASN A 86 7.17 0.45 -11.02
N PHE A 87 8.22 -0.37 -11.11
CA PHE A 87 9.23 -0.50 -10.06
C PHE A 87 9.88 0.84 -9.73
N LYS A 88 10.27 1.63 -10.75
CA LYS A 88 10.85 2.96 -10.53
C LYS A 88 9.90 3.91 -9.80
N LEU A 89 8.61 3.87 -10.17
CA LEU A 89 7.59 4.68 -9.50
C LEU A 89 7.39 4.25 -8.05
N LEU A 90 7.24 2.94 -7.82
CA LEU A 90 7.11 2.34 -6.50
C LEU A 90 8.33 2.67 -5.62
N GLU A 91 9.54 2.54 -6.15
CA GLU A 91 10.78 2.85 -5.45
C GLU A 91 10.82 4.34 -5.03
N ALA A 92 10.51 5.24 -5.97
CA ALA A 92 10.50 6.68 -5.70
C ALA A 92 9.44 7.10 -4.68
N SER A 93 8.32 6.37 -4.61
CA SER A 93 7.20 6.68 -3.71
C SER A 93 7.29 6.03 -2.34
N THR A 94 8.15 5.02 -2.17
CA THR A 94 8.26 4.26 -0.91
C THR A 94 9.60 4.43 -0.20
N LYS A 95 10.70 4.70 -0.92
CA LYS A 95 12.02 4.88 -0.27
C LYS A 95 12.21 6.23 0.39
N LYS A 96 11.45 7.27 0.01
CA LYS A 96 11.57 8.61 0.62
C LYS A 96 11.31 8.60 2.12
N ASP A 97 10.48 7.68 2.60
CA ASP A 97 10.09 7.59 4.01
C ASP A 97 11.15 6.87 4.87
N PHE A 98 12.24 6.37 4.26
CA PHE A 98 13.29 5.59 4.93
C PHE A 98 14.72 6.11 4.67
N LEU A 99 14.86 7.31 4.12
CA LEU A 99 16.13 8.05 3.97
C LEU A 99 16.23 9.16 5.02
#